data_AF-A0A559N5J9-F1
#
_entry.id   AF-A0A559N5J9-F1
#
_cell.length_a   1.000
_cell.length_b   1.000
_cell.length_c   1.000
_cell.angle_alpha   90.00
_cell.angle_beta   90.00
_cell.angle_gamma   90.00
#
_symmetry.space_group_name_H-M   'P 1'
#
loop_
_entity.id
_entity.type
_entity.pdbx_description
1 polymer ?
#
loop_
_entity_poly.entity_id
_entity_poly.type
_entity_poly.pdbx_seq_one_letter_code
_entity_poly.pdbx_strand_id
1 'polypeptide(L)'
;MKQFIYALLVFSLIGCKQNSTVFSEPELLLFKNIGFNKEVFIDLKKATTEDFFRFEISEPGYVINKNGTESKTGIEQLNGISFKISENRAYQIILENKAILKSKGYQLFLSESGYQSPSTVSVIKSTDKFDILRVQKTDGINFDIDNNDVVEKLKVWDKNYGIEILGADYDWVALTFNNNINDAAAFAAEVYDFCPDSVDQGVGELSELERIIRDEKQLFLWWD
;
A
#
# COMPACT_ATOMS: atom_id res chain seq x y z
N MET A 1 -17.26 -50.05 -26.63
CA MET A 1 -16.08 -49.61 -25.86
C MET A 1 -14.92 -49.44 -26.84
N LYS A 2 -14.62 -48.20 -27.23
CA LYS A 2 -13.58 -47.87 -28.23
C LYS A 2 -12.27 -47.54 -27.51
N GLN A 3 -11.18 -48.15 -27.98
CA GLN A 3 -9.78 -47.86 -27.67
C GLN A 3 -9.43 -46.40 -27.98
N PHE A 4 -8.43 -45.83 -27.29
CA PHE A 4 -7.16 -45.37 -27.92
C PHE A 4 -6.29 -44.51 -26.98
N ILE A 5 -5.01 -44.90 -26.92
CA ILE A 5 -3.77 -44.08 -26.92
C ILE A 5 -3.32 -43.40 -25.62
N TYR A 6 -2.31 -44.04 -25.01
CA TYR A 6 -1.23 -43.39 -24.29
C TYR A 6 -0.40 -42.54 -25.26
N ALA A 7 -0.31 -41.24 -25.03
CA ALA A 7 0.70 -40.39 -25.66
C ALA A 7 1.71 -39.96 -24.59
N LEU A 8 2.86 -40.62 -24.61
CA LEU A 8 4.10 -40.18 -23.98
C LEU A 8 4.59 -38.95 -24.76
N LEU A 9 4.66 -37.78 -24.12
CA LEU A 9 5.36 -36.61 -24.68
C LEU A 9 6.59 -36.34 -23.81
N VAL A 10 7.73 -36.78 -24.34
CA VAL A 10 9.07 -36.51 -23.83
C VAL A 10 9.56 -35.18 -24.41
N PHE A 11 9.84 -34.25 -23.49
CA PHE A 11 10.80 -33.15 -23.51
C PHE A 11 11.04 -32.36 -24.81
N SER A 12 10.71 -31.08 -24.73
CA SER A 12 11.65 -30.02 -25.11
C SER A 12 11.79 -29.04 -23.94
N LEU A 13 12.87 -29.20 -23.18
CA LEU A 13 13.44 -28.10 -22.40
C LEU A 13 13.94 -27.06 -23.40
N ILE A 14 13.06 -26.17 -23.82
CA ILE A 14 13.48 -24.92 -24.43
C ILE A 14 14.04 -24.10 -23.28
N GLY A 15 15.36 -24.20 -23.12
CA GLY A 15 16.14 -23.23 -22.38
C GLY A 15 15.95 -21.87 -23.05
N CYS A 16 14.94 -21.12 -22.60
CA CYS A 16 14.85 -19.70 -22.87
C CYS A 16 15.99 -19.01 -22.15
N LYS A 17 17.08 -18.80 -22.89
CA LYS A 17 17.91 -17.59 -22.90
C LYS A 17 17.62 -16.65 -21.70
N GLN A 18 18.40 -16.77 -20.64
CA GLN A 18 18.45 -15.75 -19.60
C GLN A 18 18.98 -14.44 -20.21
N ASN A 19 18.39 -13.32 -19.73
CA ASN A 19 18.68 -11.91 -20.01
C ASN A 19 17.89 -11.25 -21.14
N SER A 20 16.55 -11.21 -21.00
CA SER A 20 15.84 -9.95 -21.27
C SER A 20 15.92 -9.12 -19.98
N THR A 21 16.50 -7.93 -20.02
CA THR A 21 16.53 -7.02 -18.87
C THR A 21 15.08 -6.73 -18.43
N VAL A 22 14.71 -7.23 -17.24
CA VAL A 22 13.38 -7.05 -16.63
C VAL A 22 13.08 -5.56 -16.37
N PHE A 23 14.11 -4.74 -16.30
CA PHE A 23 14.04 -3.30 -16.03
C PHE A 23 14.57 -2.49 -17.22
N SER A 24 13.97 -1.34 -17.44
CA SER A 24 14.42 -0.32 -18.38
C SER A 24 15.64 0.43 -17.86
N GLU A 25 16.36 1.14 -18.73
CA GLU A 25 17.51 1.98 -18.33
C GLU A 25 17.15 3.06 -17.28
N PRO A 26 16.01 3.77 -17.38
CA PRO A 26 15.56 4.68 -16.31
C PRO A 26 15.41 4.00 -14.96
N GLU A 27 14.86 2.79 -14.92
CA GLU A 27 14.69 2.02 -13.67
C GLU A 27 16.04 1.58 -13.10
N LEU A 28 16.97 1.13 -13.94
CA LEU A 28 18.32 0.79 -13.52
C LEU A 28 19.05 2.00 -12.92
N LEU A 29 18.88 3.18 -13.52
CA LEU A 29 19.42 4.44 -12.99
C LEU A 29 18.73 4.84 -11.67
N LEU A 30 17.42 4.69 -11.58
CA LEU A 30 16.66 4.94 -10.35
C LEU A 30 17.20 4.09 -9.21
N PHE A 31 17.33 2.78 -9.38
CA PHE A 31 17.87 1.87 -8.36
C PHE A 31 19.27 2.28 -7.91
N LYS A 32 20.14 2.66 -8.85
CA LYS A 32 21.49 3.15 -8.52
C LYS A 32 21.43 4.43 -7.68
N ASN A 33 20.57 5.37 -8.05
CA ASN A 33 20.46 6.68 -7.39
C ASN A 33 19.92 6.58 -5.96
N ILE A 34 18.97 5.68 -5.70
CA ILE A 34 18.38 5.48 -4.37
C ILE A 34 19.06 4.35 -3.57
N GLY A 35 20.10 3.71 -4.14
CA GLY A 35 20.86 2.64 -3.48
C GLY A 35 20.07 1.33 -3.26
N PHE A 36 19.11 1.04 -4.15
CA PHE A 36 18.30 -0.19 -4.10
C PHE A 36 18.95 -1.30 -4.93
N ASN A 37 18.95 -2.52 -4.40
CA ASN A 37 19.39 -3.68 -5.17
C ASN A 37 18.25 -4.15 -6.09
N LYS A 38 18.39 -3.94 -7.40
CA LYS A 38 17.38 -4.33 -8.42
C LYS A 38 16.92 -5.79 -8.31
N GLU A 39 17.79 -6.70 -7.87
CA GLU A 39 17.47 -8.13 -7.76
C GLU A 39 16.37 -8.40 -6.72
N VAL A 40 16.18 -7.48 -5.76
CA VAL A 40 15.08 -7.55 -4.78
C VAL A 40 13.71 -7.40 -5.46
N PHE A 41 13.66 -6.65 -6.56
CA PHE A 41 12.43 -6.16 -7.19
C PHE A 41 12.01 -6.94 -8.43
N ILE A 42 12.74 -7.99 -8.82
CA ILE A 42 12.44 -8.78 -10.02
C ILE A 42 11.03 -9.36 -9.96
N ASP A 43 10.62 -9.92 -8.83
CA ASP A 43 9.30 -10.53 -8.71
C ASP A 43 8.18 -9.48 -8.70
N LEU A 44 8.43 -8.32 -8.09
CA LEU A 44 7.51 -7.19 -8.16
C LEU A 44 7.33 -6.71 -9.61
N LYS A 45 8.42 -6.58 -10.38
CA LYS A 45 8.38 -6.20 -11.81
C LYS A 45 7.81 -7.29 -12.72
N LYS A 46 7.68 -8.54 -12.28
CA LYS A 46 6.86 -9.55 -12.98
C LYS A 46 5.39 -9.41 -12.66
N ALA A 47 5.05 -8.92 -11.46
CA ALA A 47 3.68 -8.74 -11.00
C ALA A 47 3.00 -7.50 -11.59
N THR A 48 3.79 -6.52 -12.06
CA THR A 48 3.35 -5.32 -12.79
C THR A 48 4.20 -5.09 -14.04
N THR A 49 3.59 -4.70 -15.15
CA THR A 49 4.31 -4.28 -16.38
C THR A 49 4.69 -2.80 -16.39
N GLU A 50 4.34 -2.09 -15.33
CA GLU A 50 4.47 -0.63 -15.21
C GLU A 50 5.92 -0.24 -14.89
N ASP A 51 6.34 0.92 -15.38
CA ASP A 51 7.68 1.44 -15.11
C ASP A 51 7.77 2.05 -13.72
N PHE A 52 8.87 1.73 -13.03
CA PHE A 52 9.14 2.30 -11.72
C PHE A 52 9.67 3.72 -11.86
N PHE A 53 9.07 4.64 -11.12
CA PHE A 53 9.54 6.01 -10.95
C PHE A 53 9.89 6.26 -9.48
N ARG A 54 10.51 7.41 -9.21
CA ARG A 54 10.93 7.75 -7.85
C ARG A 54 9.71 7.98 -6.96
N PHE A 55 9.76 7.49 -5.72
CA PHE A 55 8.71 7.76 -4.75
C PHE A 55 8.61 9.26 -4.46
N GLU A 56 7.39 9.76 -4.56
CA GLU A 56 7.00 11.15 -4.38
C GLU A 56 5.86 11.24 -3.37
N ILE A 57 5.93 12.24 -2.50
CA ILE A 57 4.82 12.70 -1.67
C ILE A 57 4.47 14.14 -2.06
N SER A 58 3.28 14.61 -1.72
CA SER A 58 2.83 15.97 -1.99
C SER A 58 2.24 16.62 -0.74
N GLU A 59 2.12 17.93 -0.77
CA GLU A 59 1.22 18.63 0.16
C GLU A 59 -0.25 18.22 -0.12
N PRO A 60 -1.13 18.34 0.90
CA PRO A 60 -2.56 18.17 0.71
C PRO A 60 -3.14 19.13 -0.34
N GLY A 61 -4.09 18.62 -1.13
CA GLY A 61 -4.82 19.41 -2.13
C GLY A 61 -4.12 19.56 -3.49
N TYR A 62 -4.75 20.36 -4.36
CA TYR A 62 -4.35 20.52 -5.75
C TYR A 62 -4.50 21.97 -6.21
N VAL A 63 -3.68 22.36 -7.19
CA VAL A 63 -3.91 23.58 -7.97
C VAL A 63 -4.58 23.25 -9.29
N ILE A 64 -5.59 24.04 -9.64
CA ILE A 64 -6.25 23.95 -10.95
C ILE A 64 -5.44 24.77 -11.95
N ASN A 65 -4.86 24.09 -12.92
CA ASN A 65 -4.10 24.71 -14.00
C ASN A 65 -5.04 25.46 -14.96
N LYS A 66 -4.46 26.33 -15.80
CA LYS A 66 -5.23 27.13 -16.79
C LYS A 66 -6.03 26.28 -17.79
N ASN A 67 -5.61 25.06 -18.04
CA ASN A 67 -6.28 24.07 -18.89
C ASN A 67 -7.32 23.23 -18.13
N GLY A 68 -7.56 23.51 -16.85
CA GLY A 68 -8.51 22.78 -15.99
C GLY A 68 -7.95 21.50 -15.36
N THR A 69 -6.67 21.15 -15.57
CA THR A 69 -6.09 19.95 -14.96
C THR A 69 -5.62 20.22 -13.54
N GLU A 70 -5.81 19.25 -12.64
CA GLU A 70 -5.25 19.30 -11.29
C GLU A 70 -3.74 19.02 -11.31
N SER A 71 -3.00 19.70 -10.44
CA SER A 71 -1.60 19.39 -10.17
C SER A 71 -1.33 19.45 -8.67
N LYS A 72 -0.60 18.46 -8.19
CA LYS A 72 -0.10 18.39 -6.82
C LYS A 72 0.91 19.50 -6.57
N THR A 73 0.91 20.05 -5.36
CA THR A 73 1.90 21.03 -4.89
C THR A 73 2.84 20.40 -3.87
N GLY A 74 3.95 21.08 -3.57
CA GLY A 74 4.89 20.62 -2.55
C GLY A 74 5.50 19.25 -2.80
N ILE A 75 5.68 18.85 -4.07
CA ILE A 75 6.22 17.54 -4.42
C ILE A 75 7.61 17.36 -3.80
N GLU A 76 7.75 16.34 -2.97
CA GLU A 76 9.00 15.93 -2.34
C GLU A 76 9.39 14.53 -2.83
N GLN A 77 10.59 14.40 -3.39
CA GLN A 77 11.14 13.13 -3.84
C GLN A 77 11.91 12.43 -2.72
N LEU A 78 11.46 11.23 -2.35
CA LEU A 78 12.06 10.43 -1.29
C LEU A 78 12.87 9.26 -1.85
N ASN A 79 13.58 8.56 -0.96
CA ASN A 79 14.27 7.32 -1.30
C ASN A 79 13.28 6.16 -1.32
N GLY A 80 12.70 5.94 -2.49
CA GLY A 80 11.79 4.83 -2.74
C GLY A 80 11.50 4.71 -4.23
N ILE A 81 10.74 3.67 -4.58
CA ILE A 81 10.19 3.50 -5.92
C ILE A 81 8.67 3.52 -5.84
N SER A 82 8.03 3.93 -6.93
CA SER A 82 6.59 3.91 -7.10
C SER A 82 6.23 3.44 -8.50
N PHE A 83 5.02 2.93 -8.66
CA PHE A 83 4.41 2.65 -9.95
C PHE A 83 2.90 2.87 -9.86
N LYS A 84 2.31 3.23 -11.00
CA LYS A 84 0.87 3.44 -11.12
C LYS A 84 0.20 2.15 -11.55
N ILE A 85 -0.96 1.83 -10.99
CA ILE A 85 -1.71 0.62 -11.35
C ILE A 85 -3.19 0.80 -11.07
N SER A 86 -4.05 0.01 -11.71
CA SER A 86 -5.49 0.04 -11.40
C SER A 86 -5.76 -0.34 -9.95
N GLU A 87 -6.75 0.30 -9.33
CA GLU A 87 -7.14 0.11 -7.93
C GLU A 87 -7.37 -1.36 -7.58
N ASN A 88 -8.17 -2.07 -8.39
CA ASN A 88 -8.45 -3.50 -8.22
C ASN A 88 -7.17 -4.37 -8.15
N ARG A 89 -6.10 -3.94 -8.82
CA ARG A 89 -4.84 -4.69 -8.88
C ARG A 89 -3.84 -4.25 -7.81
N ALA A 90 -3.95 -3.02 -7.30
CA ALA A 90 -3.04 -2.46 -6.31
C ALA A 90 -2.96 -3.33 -5.04
N TYR A 91 -4.11 -3.58 -4.39
CA TYR A 91 -4.18 -4.42 -3.19
C TYR A 91 -3.71 -5.84 -3.46
N GLN A 92 -4.04 -6.41 -4.62
CA GLN A 92 -3.57 -7.74 -4.99
C GLN A 92 -2.04 -7.81 -5.04
N ILE A 93 -1.38 -6.86 -5.71
CA ILE A 93 0.08 -6.81 -5.76
C ILE A 93 0.67 -6.64 -4.36
N ILE A 94 0.09 -5.77 -3.53
CA ILE A 94 0.54 -5.55 -2.16
C ILE A 94 0.48 -6.87 -1.37
N LEU A 95 -0.68 -7.54 -1.35
CA LEU A 95 -0.87 -8.79 -0.59
C LEU A 95 0.05 -9.91 -1.09
N GLU A 96 0.27 -10.03 -2.40
CA GLU A 96 1.13 -11.07 -3.00
C GLU A 96 2.63 -10.85 -2.73
N ASN A 97 3.09 -9.60 -2.63
CA ASN A 97 4.53 -9.27 -2.64
C ASN A 97 5.06 -8.68 -1.33
N LYS A 98 4.18 -8.22 -0.43
CA LYS A 98 4.61 -7.51 0.78
C LYS A 98 5.44 -8.38 1.72
N ALA A 99 5.08 -9.64 1.94
CA ALA A 99 5.81 -10.52 2.84
C ALA A 99 7.26 -10.75 2.40
N ILE A 100 7.48 -11.00 1.10
CA ILE A 100 8.84 -11.21 0.55
C ILE A 100 9.66 -9.93 0.59
N LEU A 101 9.08 -8.76 0.28
CA LEU A 101 9.78 -7.48 0.36
C LEU A 101 10.12 -7.11 1.82
N LYS A 102 9.19 -7.35 2.75
CA LYS A 102 9.41 -7.17 4.19
C LYS A 102 10.56 -8.02 4.70
N SER A 103 10.66 -9.28 4.27
CA SER A 103 11.79 -10.16 4.62
C SER A 103 13.15 -9.65 4.11
N LYS A 104 13.14 -8.78 3.10
CA LYS A 104 14.33 -8.15 2.50
C LYS A 104 14.58 -6.72 3.04
N GLY A 105 13.80 -6.25 4.01
CA GLY A 105 13.95 -4.93 4.63
C GLY A 105 13.25 -3.79 3.88
N TYR A 106 12.13 -4.08 3.22
CA TYR A 106 11.35 -3.10 2.46
C TYR A 106 9.87 -3.13 2.87
N GLN A 107 9.21 -1.96 2.85
CA GLN A 107 7.75 -1.85 3.01
C GLN A 107 7.13 -1.57 1.64
N LEU A 108 6.13 -2.36 1.24
CA LEU A 108 5.31 -2.18 0.05
C LEU A 108 3.90 -1.76 0.50
N PHE A 109 3.37 -0.67 -0.04
CA PHE A 109 2.12 -0.08 0.41
C PHE A 109 1.45 0.74 -0.70
N LEU A 110 0.14 0.96 -0.55
CA LEU A 110 -0.62 1.91 -1.36
C LEU A 110 -0.32 3.32 -0.84
N SER A 111 0.27 4.18 -1.67
CA SER A 111 0.63 5.56 -1.30
C SER A 111 -0.31 6.62 -1.87
N GLU A 112 -1.23 6.24 -2.75
CA GLU A 112 -2.26 7.12 -3.29
C GLU A 112 -3.44 6.26 -3.79
N SER A 113 -4.65 6.57 -3.34
CA SER A 113 -5.87 5.89 -3.80
C SER A 113 -6.28 6.37 -5.20
N GLY A 114 -6.85 5.45 -5.98
CA GLY A 114 -7.11 5.64 -7.41
C GLY A 114 -8.50 6.16 -7.77
N TYR A 115 -9.21 6.87 -6.89
CA TYR A 115 -10.64 7.24 -7.09
C TYR A 115 -10.97 7.70 -8.53
N GLN A 116 -10.19 8.62 -9.11
CA GLN A 116 -10.35 9.12 -10.48
C GLN A 116 -9.10 8.89 -11.36
N SER A 117 -8.11 8.18 -10.84
CA SER A 117 -6.77 8.01 -11.44
C SER A 117 -6.23 6.62 -11.12
N PRO A 118 -5.21 6.09 -11.80
CA PRO A 118 -4.55 4.88 -11.32
C PRO A 118 -4.01 5.09 -9.90
N SER A 119 -4.19 4.11 -9.02
CA SER A 119 -3.55 4.05 -7.71
C SER A 119 -2.03 4.08 -7.83
N THR A 120 -1.37 4.67 -6.85
CA THR A 120 0.10 4.62 -6.74
C THR A 120 0.51 3.62 -5.66
N VAL A 121 1.31 2.62 -6.02
CA VAL A 121 1.91 1.67 -5.09
C VAL A 121 3.39 2.00 -4.94
N SER A 122 3.87 2.04 -3.71
CA SER A 122 5.21 2.51 -3.37
C SER A 122 5.99 1.51 -2.53
N VAL A 123 7.31 1.56 -2.65
CA VAL A 123 8.25 0.79 -1.84
C VAL A 123 9.32 1.68 -1.23
N ILE A 124 9.47 1.58 0.09
CA ILE A 124 10.56 2.21 0.85
C ILE A 124 11.44 1.15 1.51
N LYS A 125 12.71 1.49 1.77
CA LYS A 125 13.63 0.62 2.52
C LYS A 125 13.45 0.88 4.01
N SER A 126 12.67 0.03 4.68
CA SER A 126 12.52 0.04 6.13
C SER A 126 12.09 -1.32 6.66
N THR A 127 12.49 -1.61 7.91
CA THR A 127 12.00 -2.74 8.71
C THR A 127 10.88 -2.35 9.67
N ASP A 128 10.60 -1.06 9.85
CA ASP A 128 9.49 -0.57 10.65
C ASP A 128 8.26 -0.30 9.76
N LYS A 129 7.14 -0.97 10.04
CA LYS A 129 5.89 -0.79 9.29
C LYS A 129 5.33 0.63 9.45
N PHE A 130 5.59 1.29 10.58
CA PHE A 130 5.10 2.64 10.86
C PHE A 130 5.85 3.73 10.08
N ASP A 131 6.98 3.40 9.46
CA ASP A 131 7.66 4.35 8.58
C ASP A 131 6.80 4.73 7.37
N ILE A 132 5.82 3.90 6.99
CA ILE A 132 4.80 4.26 5.99
C ILE A 132 4.09 5.56 6.39
N LEU A 133 3.64 5.66 7.64
CA LEU A 133 2.94 6.85 8.16
C LEU A 133 3.88 8.05 8.27
N ARG A 134 5.13 7.83 8.67
CA ARG A 134 6.12 8.91 8.83
C ARG A 134 6.52 9.51 7.51
N VAL A 135 6.74 8.69 6.48
CA VAL A 135 7.10 9.21 5.15
C VAL A 135 5.91 9.89 4.47
N GLN A 136 4.70 9.34 4.64
CA GLN A 136 3.48 9.96 4.12
C GLN A 136 3.04 11.18 4.92
N LYS A 137 3.63 11.41 6.10
CA LYS A 137 3.24 12.47 7.04
C LYS A 137 1.74 12.38 7.39
N THR A 138 1.21 11.16 7.51
CA THR A 138 -0.20 10.90 7.79
C THR A 138 -0.63 11.53 9.11
N ASP A 139 -1.62 12.41 9.10
CA ASP A 139 -2.17 13.06 10.29
C ASP A 139 -3.70 13.19 10.21
N GLY A 140 -4.29 13.71 11.29
CA GLY A 140 -5.69 14.08 11.36
C GLY A 140 -5.81 15.50 11.87
N ILE A 141 -5.13 16.44 11.20
CA ILE A 141 -4.90 17.78 11.74
C ILE A 141 -6.19 18.56 12.04
N ASN A 142 -7.28 18.28 11.32
CA ASN A 142 -8.60 18.89 11.57
C ASN A 142 -9.23 18.45 12.91
N PHE A 143 -8.68 17.39 13.52
CA PHE A 143 -9.06 16.86 14.82
C PHE A 143 -7.97 17.08 15.89
N ASP A 144 -7.00 17.98 15.62
CA ASP A 144 -5.83 18.22 16.47
C ASP A 144 -4.97 16.95 16.70
N ILE A 145 -4.95 16.03 15.74
CA ILE A 145 -4.15 14.79 15.77
C ILE A 145 -2.95 14.95 14.85
N ASP A 146 -1.74 14.96 15.40
CA ASP A 146 -0.51 15.03 14.59
C ASP A 146 -0.01 13.64 14.14
N ASN A 147 1.02 13.61 13.28
CA ASN A 147 1.59 12.36 12.79
C ASN A 147 2.12 11.43 13.90
N ASN A 148 2.66 11.98 14.99
CA ASN A 148 3.13 11.18 16.12
C ASN A 148 1.95 10.55 16.85
N ASP A 149 0.84 11.27 17.03
CA ASP A 149 -0.37 10.76 17.65
C ASP A 149 -0.92 9.55 16.86
N VAL A 150 -0.99 9.65 15.53
CA VAL A 150 -1.37 8.52 14.65
C VAL A 150 -0.42 7.34 14.85
N VAL A 151 0.88 7.57 14.77
CA VAL A 151 1.90 6.51 14.90
C VAL A 151 1.81 5.81 16.26
N GLU A 152 1.70 6.56 17.36
CA GLU A 152 1.63 6.00 18.71
C GLU A 152 0.32 5.26 18.96
N LYS A 153 -0.82 5.79 18.47
CA LYS A 153 -2.10 5.08 18.54
C LYS A 153 -2.06 3.74 17.80
N LEU A 154 -1.53 3.73 16.58
CA LEU A 154 -1.43 2.51 15.77
C LEU A 154 -0.43 1.51 16.37
N LYS A 155 0.63 1.95 17.07
CA LYS A 155 1.50 1.04 17.85
C LYS A 155 0.76 0.38 19.02
N VAL A 156 -0.11 1.10 19.71
CA VAL A 156 -0.96 0.53 20.76
C VAL A 156 -1.86 -0.56 20.18
N TRP A 157 -2.52 -0.27 19.06
CA TRP A 157 -3.35 -1.27 18.37
C TRP A 157 -2.55 -2.45 17.82
N ASP A 158 -1.33 -2.23 17.30
CA ASP A 158 -0.44 -3.31 16.87
C ASP A 158 -0.10 -4.26 18.00
N LYS A 159 0.21 -3.72 19.19
CA LYS A 159 0.52 -4.53 20.37
C LYS A 159 -0.66 -5.42 20.78
N ASN A 160 -1.89 -4.93 20.63
CA ASN A 160 -3.10 -5.64 21.08
C ASN A 160 -3.63 -6.60 20.01
N TYR A 161 -3.63 -6.19 18.74
CA TYR A 161 -4.36 -6.85 17.66
C TYR A 161 -3.46 -7.32 16.50
N GLY A 162 -2.18 -6.92 16.49
CA GLY A 162 -1.22 -7.22 15.44
C GLY A 162 -1.65 -6.65 14.10
N ILE A 163 -1.33 -5.39 13.82
CA ILE A 163 -1.77 -4.73 12.59
C ILE A 163 -0.78 -4.93 11.43
N GLU A 164 -1.28 -4.81 10.22
CA GLU A 164 -0.48 -4.72 9.00
C GLU A 164 -0.99 -3.55 8.14
N ILE A 165 -0.14 -2.55 7.89
CA ILE A 165 -0.54 -1.32 7.17
C ILE A 165 -0.53 -1.58 5.66
N LEU A 166 -1.69 -1.59 5.00
CA LEU A 166 -1.80 -1.81 3.56
C LEU A 166 -1.48 -0.55 2.75
N GLY A 167 -1.79 0.62 3.28
CA GLY A 167 -1.59 1.89 2.62
C GLY A 167 -1.75 3.06 3.58
N ALA A 168 -1.23 4.20 3.17
CA ALA A 168 -1.51 5.48 3.80
C ALA A 168 -1.25 6.61 2.80
N ASP A 169 -1.89 7.74 3.01
CA ASP A 169 -1.53 9.04 2.44
C ASP A 169 -1.58 10.08 3.56
N TYR A 170 -1.58 11.37 3.23
CA TYR A 170 -1.53 12.44 4.23
C TYR A 170 -2.68 12.41 5.25
N ASP A 171 -3.88 11.97 4.86
CA ASP A 171 -5.11 12.02 5.68
C ASP A 171 -5.77 10.66 5.91
N TRP A 172 -5.19 9.57 5.40
CA TRP A 172 -5.79 8.25 5.57
C TRP A 172 -4.77 7.15 5.80
N VAL A 173 -5.21 6.08 6.45
CA VAL A 173 -4.47 4.82 6.60
C VAL A 173 -5.42 3.63 6.48
N ALA A 174 -5.01 2.65 5.67
CA ALA A 174 -5.68 1.36 5.52
C ALA A 174 -4.84 0.26 6.16
N LEU A 175 -5.46 -0.59 6.99
CA LEU A 175 -4.77 -1.68 7.68
C LEU A 175 -5.64 -2.92 7.89
N THR A 176 -4.99 -4.04 8.21
CA THR A 176 -5.65 -5.29 8.61
C THR A 176 -5.19 -5.75 10.00
N PHE A 177 -6.00 -6.59 10.65
CA PHE A 177 -5.69 -7.23 11.93
C PHE A 177 -5.30 -8.69 11.75
N ASN A 178 -4.21 -9.12 12.38
CA ASN A 178 -3.78 -10.51 12.40
C ASN A 178 -4.54 -11.31 13.46
N ASN A 179 -4.88 -10.69 14.58
CA ASN A 179 -5.60 -11.31 15.69
C ASN A 179 -7.10 -11.00 15.63
N ASN A 180 -7.91 -11.82 16.30
CA ASN A 180 -9.33 -11.52 16.50
C ASN A 180 -9.49 -10.40 17.52
N ILE A 181 -10.49 -9.55 17.31
CA ILE A 181 -10.86 -8.48 18.25
C ILE A 181 -12.09 -8.97 19.02
N ASN A 182 -11.87 -9.39 20.27
CA ASN A 182 -12.91 -10.05 21.08
C ASN A 182 -14.08 -9.12 21.42
N ASP A 183 -13.80 -7.84 21.65
CA ASP A 183 -14.81 -6.80 21.92
C ASP A 183 -14.78 -5.77 20.78
N ALA A 184 -15.29 -6.19 19.62
CA ALA A 184 -15.32 -5.36 18.43
C ALA A 184 -16.17 -4.09 18.63
N ALA A 185 -17.22 -4.15 19.46
CA ALA A 185 -18.08 -3.00 19.75
C ALA A 185 -17.32 -1.93 20.54
N ALA A 186 -16.61 -2.32 21.61
CA ALA A 186 -15.78 -1.38 22.37
C ALA A 186 -14.64 -0.81 21.52
N PHE A 187 -14.03 -1.64 20.67
CA PHE A 187 -12.97 -1.17 19.78
C PHE A 187 -13.48 -0.25 18.68
N ALA A 188 -14.66 -0.50 18.10
CA ALA A 188 -15.30 0.41 17.14
C ALA A 188 -15.59 1.77 17.78
N ALA A 189 -16.05 1.81 19.03
CA ALA A 189 -16.21 3.07 19.77
C ALA A 189 -14.87 3.80 19.98
N GLU A 190 -13.80 3.07 20.34
CA GLU A 190 -12.45 3.65 20.44
C GLU A 190 -11.94 4.21 19.10
N VAL A 191 -12.25 3.53 17.99
CA VAL A 191 -11.92 4.02 16.64
C VAL A 191 -12.70 5.28 16.33
N TYR A 192 -14.01 5.32 16.61
CA TYR A 192 -14.85 6.50 16.38
C TYR A 192 -14.36 7.71 17.19
N ASP A 193 -13.97 7.52 18.44
CA ASP A 193 -13.39 8.59 19.27
C ASP A 193 -12.08 9.14 18.70
N PHE A 194 -11.30 8.31 17.99
CA PHE A 194 -10.01 8.68 17.41
C PHE A 194 -10.11 9.21 15.97
N CYS A 195 -11.09 8.75 15.20
CA CYS A 195 -11.30 9.11 13.80
C CYS A 195 -12.81 9.04 13.50
N PRO A 196 -13.58 10.07 13.89
CA PRO A 196 -15.05 10.07 13.72
C PRO A 196 -15.48 9.88 12.27
N ASP A 197 -14.72 10.47 11.34
CA ASP A 197 -14.97 10.41 9.89
C ASP A 197 -14.93 9.00 9.30
N SER A 198 -14.25 8.05 9.97
CA SER A 198 -14.34 6.62 9.59
C SER A 198 -15.79 6.12 9.58
N VAL A 199 -16.66 6.72 10.39
CA VAL A 199 -18.10 6.46 10.46
C VAL A 199 -18.88 7.57 9.77
N ASP A 200 -18.71 8.82 10.20
CA ASP A 200 -19.60 9.93 9.81
C ASP A 200 -19.53 10.23 8.29
N GLN A 201 -18.36 10.04 7.68
CA GLN A 201 -18.14 10.19 6.25
C GLN A 201 -17.82 8.87 5.53
N GLY A 202 -17.34 7.87 6.28
CA GLY A 202 -17.00 6.55 5.79
C GLY A 202 -18.19 5.59 5.78
N VAL A 203 -18.21 4.67 6.74
CA VAL A 203 -19.13 3.51 6.71
C VAL A 203 -20.57 3.84 7.10
N GLY A 204 -20.84 5.06 7.56
CA GLY A 204 -22.16 5.61 7.87
C GLY A 204 -22.70 5.27 9.26
N GLU A 205 -22.37 4.09 9.81
CA GLU A 205 -22.90 3.65 11.10
C GLU A 205 -21.84 2.93 11.94
N LEU A 206 -21.82 3.19 13.26
CA LEU A 206 -20.87 2.56 14.18
C LEU A 206 -20.99 1.02 14.18
N SER A 207 -22.21 0.51 14.01
CA SER A 207 -22.45 -0.95 13.90
C SER A 207 -21.87 -1.57 12.63
N GLU A 208 -21.73 -0.79 11.55
CA GLU A 208 -21.08 -1.27 10.32
C GLU A 208 -19.56 -1.28 10.48
N LEU A 209 -19.00 -0.28 11.16
CA LEU A 209 -17.58 -0.29 11.55
C LEU A 209 -17.25 -1.51 12.42
N GLU A 210 -18.08 -1.81 13.42
CA GLU A 210 -17.95 -3.02 14.24
C GLU A 210 -17.95 -4.29 13.37
N ARG A 211 -18.90 -4.39 12.43
CA ARG A 211 -19.01 -5.54 11.52
C ARG A 211 -17.74 -5.72 10.68
N ILE A 212 -17.23 -4.65 10.06
CA ILE A 212 -16.01 -4.69 9.24
C ILE A 212 -14.80 -5.11 10.09
N ILE A 213 -14.63 -4.52 11.26
CA ILE A 213 -13.55 -4.87 12.20
C ILE A 213 -13.61 -6.35 12.58
N ARG A 214 -14.80 -6.86 12.92
CA ARG A 214 -15.00 -8.24 13.41
C ARG A 214 -14.87 -9.27 12.29
N ASP A 215 -15.57 -9.04 11.18
CA ASP A 215 -15.82 -10.05 10.16
C ASP A 215 -14.79 -9.97 9.02
N GLU A 216 -14.31 -8.77 8.69
CA GLU A 216 -13.36 -8.53 7.60
C GLU A 216 -11.93 -8.27 8.09
N LYS A 217 -11.76 -7.97 9.40
CA LYS A 217 -10.48 -7.66 10.03
C LYS A 217 -9.74 -6.52 9.34
N GLN A 218 -10.49 -5.52 8.92
CA GLN A 218 -9.97 -4.34 8.25
C GLN A 218 -10.33 -3.09 9.04
N LEU A 219 -9.53 -2.06 8.84
CA LEU A 219 -9.80 -0.72 9.33
C LEU A 219 -9.27 0.28 8.31
N PHE A 220 -10.11 1.25 7.97
CA PHE A 220 -9.75 2.41 7.18
C PHE A 220 -10.03 3.63 8.05
N LEU A 221 -8.98 4.42 8.30
CA LEU A 221 -9.07 5.70 8.98
C LEU A 221 -8.90 6.78 7.93
N TRP A 222 -9.75 7.79 7.97
CA TRP A 222 -9.67 8.97 7.12
C TRP A 222 -10.11 10.18 7.92
N TRP A 223 -9.32 11.24 7.91
CA TRP A 223 -9.61 12.51 8.58
C TRP A 223 -9.75 13.60 7.52
N ASP A 224 -10.96 14.11 7.30
CA ASP A 224 -11.21 15.22 6.35
C ASP A 224 -11.43 16.56 7.06
#